data_AF-A0A8H7H8N3-F1
#
_entry.id   AF-A0A8H7H8N3-F1
#
_cell.length_a   1.000
_cell.length_b   1.000
_cell.length_c   1.000
_cell.angle_alpha   90.00
_cell.angle_beta   90.00
_cell.angle_gamma   90.00
#
_symmetry.space_group_name_H-M   'P 1'
#
loop_
_entity.id
_entity.type
_entity.pdbx_description
1 polymer ?
#
loop_
_entity_poly.entity_id
_entity_poly.type
_entity_poly.pdbx_seq_one_letter_code
_entity_poly.pdbx_strand_id
1 'polypeptide(L)'
;MSTGVGGRAICVSLLEKADRIHEDEEEGELFSIIFSIFVKLFEDGGLEPLYQSLHSSDETISPHQITLLKLLDGYIDVQPRACESSPSLSAFLPNTLLTLLRTTKSWTSVDTSSEAELALNENLPQVSIATVLVSQMLSNILMAEQTVWENAIDKENAGRSILGTLRSTSGAFVELIIDVLRRLDQLLPRIQFGEAKPIVTEANAPPTDKASLPASRFELQKRDLVRLLGILVHDDPSIQARVREAGGVQLVLGLCAIDESNPFIREHALFTLRNLLYKNPDNQRIVQEMEPMGKIDENGILRGI
;
A
#
# COMPACT_ATOMS: atom_id res chain seq x y z
N MET A 1 -14.27 17.21 32.79
CA MET A 1 -14.93 16.78 31.54
C MET A 1 -15.25 17.97 30.60
N SER A 2 -14.31 18.91 30.39
CA SER A 2 -14.52 20.09 29.51
C SER A 2 -13.33 20.34 28.54
N THR A 3 -12.28 19.51 28.60
CA THR A 3 -11.02 19.73 27.88
C THR A 3 -10.92 18.99 26.55
N GLY A 4 -11.75 17.95 26.33
CA GLY A 4 -11.68 17.11 25.12
C GLY A 4 -12.13 17.81 23.83
N VAL A 5 -13.14 18.69 23.92
CA VAL A 5 -13.67 19.41 22.75
C VAL A 5 -12.69 20.49 22.27
N GLY A 6 -12.04 21.20 23.20
CA GLY A 6 -11.03 22.22 22.88
C GLY A 6 -9.77 21.62 22.26
N GLY A 7 -9.26 20.52 22.82
CA GLY A 7 -8.06 19.86 22.30
C GLY A 7 -8.22 19.35 20.87
N ARG A 8 -9.37 18.73 20.56
CA ARG A 8 -9.70 18.29 19.19
C ARG A 8 -9.76 19.46 18.21
N ALA A 9 -10.45 20.55 18.57
CA ALA A 9 -10.58 21.71 17.70
C ALA A 9 -9.22 22.36 17.38
N ILE A 10 -8.32 22.42 18.37
CA ILE A 10 -6.95 22.89 18.17
C ILE A 10 -6.20 21.96 17.20
N CYS A 11 -6.25 20.65 17.40
CA CYS A 11 -5.58 19.69 16.52
C CYS A 11 -6.09 19.80 15.07
N VAL A 12 -7.41 19.91 14.88
CA VAL A 12 -8.04 20.10 13.57
C VAL A 12 -7.52 21.38 12.90
N SER A 13 -7.49 22.50 13.62
CA SER A 13 -6.99 23.77 13.08
C SER A 13 -5.50 23.71 12.72
N LEU A 14 -4.68 23.03 13.51
CA LEU A 14 -3.25 22.84 13.21
C LEU A 14 -3.05 21.92 11.99
N LEU A 15 -3.86 20.87 11.83
CA LEU A 15 -3.82 19.99 10.66
C LEU A 15 -4.22 20.73 9.38
N GLU A 16 -5.28 21.53 9.42
CA GLU A 16 -5.69 22.38 8.29
C GLU A 16 -4.60 23.36 7.91
N LYS A 17 -3.89 23.90 8.90
CA LYS A 17 -2.76 24.79 8.65
C LYS A 17 -1.58 24.03 8.04
N ALA A 18 -1.24 22.85 8.58
CA ALA A 18 -0.18 22.00 8.04
C ALA A 18 -0.39 21.61 6.57
N ASP A 19 -1.63 21.33 6.17
CA ASP A 19 -1.94 20.94 4.78
C ASP A 19 -1.85 22.13 3.81
N ARG A 20 -2.03 23.37 4.28
CA ARG A 20 -1.97 24.60 3.46
C ARG A 20 -0.58 25.21 3.28
N ILE A 21 0.37 24.94 4.18
CA ILE A 21 1.71 25.57 4.19
C ILE A 21 2.58 25.21 2.95
N HIS A 22 2.13 24.35 2.04
CA HIS A 22 2.91 23.96 0.85
C HIS A 22 3.15 25.10 -0.17
N GLU A 23 2.59 26.29 0.02
CA GLU A 23 2.61 27.37 -0.98
C GLU A 23 3.55 28.55 -0.68
N ASP A 24 4.00 28.76 0.57
CA ASP A 24 4.80 29.94 0.95
C ASP A 24 6.07 29.58 1.75
N GLU A 25 7.25 29.95 1.23
CA GLU A 25 8.55 29.75 1.89
C GLU A 25 8.65 30.46 3.26
N GLU A 26 7.85 31.51 3.49
CA GLU A 26 7.79 32.26 4.75
C GLU A 26 7.10 31.48 5.89
N GLU A 27 6.32 30.43 5.58
CA GLU A 27 5.58 29.64 6.58
C GLU A 27 6.35 28.41 7.09
N GLY A 28 7.62 28.23 6.70
CA GLY A 28 8.43 27.08 7.11
C GLY A 28 8.66 26.96 8.63
N GLU A 29 8.84 28.08 9.34
CA GLU A 29 9.00 28.08 10.81
C GLU A 29 7.72 27.61 11.50
N LEU A 30 6.57 28.02 10.99
CA LEU A 30 5.27 27.64 11.52
C LEU A 30 5.02 26.13 11.30
N PHE A 31 5.35 25.60 10.12
CA PHE A 31 5.27 24.15 9.89
C PHE A 31 6.16 23.39 10.86
N SER A 32 7.40 23.85 11.08
CA SER A 32 8.31 23.23 12.04
C SER A 32 7.73 23.20 13.45
N ILE A 33 7.06 24.26 13.89
CA ILE A 33 6.37 24.31 15.18
C ILE A 33 5.21 23.31 15.21
N ILE A 34 4.35 23.31 14.19
CA ILE A 34 3.21 22.37 14.10
C ILE A 34 3.71 20.93 14.12
N PHE A 35 4.70 20.61 13.29
CA PHE A 35 5.33 19.29 13.24
C PHE A 35 5.89 18.89 14.60
N SER A 36 6.62 19.77 15.28
CA SER A 36 7.16 19.51 16.63
C SER A 36 6.06 19.22 17.66
N ILE A 37 4.92 19.91 17.59
CA ILE A 37 3.76 19.65 18.46
C ILE A 37 3.23 18.22 18.21
N PHE A 38 3.08 17.82 16.95
CA PHE A 38 2.58 16.49 16.60
C PHE A 38 3.58 15.38 16.93
N VAL A 39 4.88 15.60 16.74
CA VAL A 39 5.94 14.68 17.21
C VAL A 39 5.78 14.43 18.70
N LYS A 40 5.63 15.50 19.50
CA LYS A 40 5.45 15.33 20.95
C LYS A 40 4.17 14.56 21.30
N LEU A 41 3.09 14.82 20.57
CA LEU A 41 1.83 14.08 20.71
C LEU A 41 1.98 12.58 20.37
N PHE A 42 2.80 12.24 19.36
CA PHE A 42 3.08 10.85 19.01
C PHE A 42 3.90 10.14 20.09
N GLU A 43 4.95 10.79 20.59
CA GLU A 43 5.79 10.28 21.68
C GLU A 43 4.99 10.02 22.96
N ASP A 44 4.03 10.90 23.26
CA ASP A 44 3.18 10.80 24.44
C ASP A 44 2.00 9.82 24.26
N GLY A 45 1.91 9.13 23.11
CA GLY A 45 0.90 8.10 22.83
C GLY A 45 -0.47 8.64 22.42
N GLY A 46 -0.58 9.92 22.05
CA GLY A 46 -1.84 10.57 21.66
C GLY A 46 -2.32 10.26 20.23
N LEU A 47 -1.54 9.52 19.44
CA LEU A 47 -1.83 9.24 18.02
C LEU A 47 -3.18 8.54 17.81
N GLU A 48 -3.37 7.36 18.40
CA GLU A 48 -4.58 6.55 18.16
C GLU A 48 -5.87 7.25 18.62
N PRO A 49 -5.94 7.84 19.85
CA PRO A 49 -7.13 8.58 20.27
C PRO A 49 -7.44 9.76 19.35
N LEU A 50 -6.42 10.50 18.90
CA LEU A 50 -6.62 11.61 17.99
C LEU A 50 -7.13 11.12 16.63
N TYR A 51 -6.48 10.11 16.05
CA TYR A 51 -6.85 9.54 14.76
C TYR A 51 -8.30 9.06 14.74
N GLN A 52 -8.76 8.40 15.80
CA GLN A 52 -10.17 7.98 15.94
C GLN A 52 -11.12 9.17 16.08
N SER A 53 -10.73 10.22 16.80
CA SER A 53 -11.56 11.42 16.98
C SER A 53 -11.74 12.28 15.72
N LEU A 54 -10.86 12.11 14.73
CA LEU A 54 -10.89 12.80 13.44
C LEU A 54 -11.80 12.10 12.42
N HIS A 55 -12.31 10.91 12.74
CA HIS A 55 -13.24 10.20 11.87
C HIS A 55 -14.59 10.95 11.80
N SER A 56 -15.06 11.22 10.58
CA SER A 56 -16.39 11.76 10.27
C SER A 56 -17.37 10.61 10.01
N SER A 57 -18.67 10.79 10.29
CA SER A 57 -19.68 9.73 10.05
C SER A 57 -19.91 9.44 8.56
N ASP A 58 -19.52 10.38 7.70
CA ASP A 58 -19.90 10.41 6.29
C ASP A 58 -18.74 10.00 5.35
N GLU A 59 -17.50 9.92 5.87
CA GLU A 59 -16.32 9.54 5.11
C GLU A 59 -15.64 8.30 5.70
N THR A 60 -15.09 7.43 4.87
CA THR A 60 -14.29 6.29 5.35
C THR A 60 -13.00 6.73 6.02
N ILE A 61 -12.41 7.82 5.53
CA ILE A 61 -11.22 8.45 6.09
C ILE A 61 -11.28 9.95 5.81
N SER A 62 -11.05 10.79 6.82
CA SER A 62 -11.13 12.24 6.66
C SER A 62 -9.81 12.85 6.15
N PRO A 63 -9.84 14.02 5.49
CA PRO A 63 -8.63 14.75 5.10
C PRO A 63 -7.68 15.03 6.27
N HIS A 64 -8.22 15.29 7.47
CA HIS A 64 -7.43 15.48 8.69
C HIS A 64 -6.71 14.20 9.12
N GLN A 65 -7.33 13.03 8.96
CA GLN A 65 -6.66 11.74 9.20
C GLN A 65 -5.49 11.54 8.22
N ILE A 66 -5.67 11.86 6.94
CA ILE A 66 -4.59 11.78 5.94
C ILE A 66 -3.45 12.74 6.29
N THR A 67 -3.77 13.97 6.65
CA THR A 67 -2.76 14.97 7.05
C THR A 67 -1.99 14.52 8.30
N LEU A 68 -2.69 13.92 9.28
CA LEU A 68 -2.04 13.35 10.45
C LEU A 68 -1.09 12.19 10.07
N LEU A 69 -1.48 11.33 9.12
CA LEU A 69 -0.61 10.28 8.58
C LEU A 69 0.60 10.85 7.83
N LYS A 70 0.46 11.96 7.08
CA LYS A 70 1.60 12.64 6.44
C LYS A 70 2.61 13.16 7.47
N LEU A 71 2.13 13.78 8.55
CA LEU A 71 3.00 14.24 9.65
C LEU A 71 3.67 13.05 10.36
N LEU A 72 2.93 11.95 10.55
CA LEU A 72 3.49 10.72 11.10
C LEU A 72 4.57 10.12 10.19
N ASP A 73 4.34 10.13 8.87
CA ASP A 73 5.31 9.66 7.88
C ASP A 73 6.62 10.45 7.96
N GLY A 74 6.54 11.78 8.04
CA GLY A 74 7.72 12.62 8.28
C GLY A 74 8.44 12.32 9.61
N TYR A 75 7.70 12.01 10.68
CA TYR A 75 8.31 11.60 11.94
C TYR A 75 9.00 10.23 11.85
N ILE A 76 8.36 9.25 11.20
CA ILE A 76 8.93 7.92 10.97
C ILE A 76 10.15 7.98 10.05
N ASP A 77 10.18 8.87 9.07
CA ASP A 77 11.34 9.08 8.20
C ASP A 77 12.58 9.53 8.98
N VAL A 78 12.39 10.48 9.90
CA VAL A 78 13.46 10.96 10.80
C VAL A 78 13.84 9.92 11.84
N GLN A 79 12.85 9.20 12.39
CA GLN A 79 13.04 8.27 13.51
C GLN A 79 12.34 6.93 13.25
N PRO A 80 12.86 6.08 12.34
CA PRO A 80 12.21 4.82 11.97
C PRO A 80 12.17 3.80 13.11
N ARG A 81 13.00 4.00 14.16
CA ARG A 81 13.03 3.17 15.37
C ARG A 81 12.05 3.62 16.46
N ALA A 82 11.24 4.65 16.22
CA ALA A 82 10.26 5.14 17.20
C ALA A 82 9.29 4.01 17.66
N CYS A 83 8.97 3.07 16.77
CA CYS A 83 8.11 1.92 17.07
C CYS A 83 8.68 0.93 18.08
N GLU A 84 10.00 0.90 18.29
CA GLU A 84 10.62 0.02 19.31
C GLU A 84 10.31 0.54 20.72
N SER A 85 10.19 1.85 20.88
CA SER A 85 9.98 2.52 22.17
C SER A 85 8.50 2.77 22.48
N SER A 86 7.62 2.71 21.46
CA SER A 86 6.20 3.05 21.57
C SER A 86 5.30 1.88 21.16
N PRO A 87 4.68 1.16 22.11
CA PRO A 87 3.79 0.04 21.80
C PRO A 87 2.49 0.49 21.11
N SER A 88 2.06 1.74 21.34
CA SER A 88 0.88 2.29 20.66
C SER A 88 1.15 2.45 19.17
N LEU A 89 2.31 2.98 18.81
CA LEU A 89 2.72 3.15 17.40
C LEU A 89 2.93 1.80 16.72
N SER A 90 3.51 0.82 17.44
CA SER A 90 3.75 -0.51 16.90
C SER A 90 2.47 -1.29 16.57
N ALA A 91 1.39 -1.06 17.32
CA ALA A 91 0.07 -1.62 17.04
C ALA A 91 -0.71 -0.80 16.01
N PHE A 92 -0.59 0.53 16.05
CA PHE A 92 -1.38 1.45 15.24
C PHE A 92 -1.17 1.24 13.74
N LEU A 93 0.07 1.18 13.25
CA LEU A 93 0.34 1.09 11.81
C LEU A 93 -0.16 -0.23 11.19
N PRO A 94 0.15 -1.43 11.74
CA PRO A 94 -0.43 -2.69 11.27
C PRO A 94 -1.97 -2.70 11.28
N ASN A 95 -2.59 -2.23 12.36
CA ASN A 95 -4.06 -2.21 12.48
C ASN A 95 -4.71 -1.25 11.49
N THR A 96 -4.09 -0.10 11.27
CA THR A 96 -4.55 0.90 10.30
C THR A 96 -4.48 0.34 8.88
N LEU A 97 -3.34 -0.26 8.49
CA LEU A 97 -3.22 -0.89 7.18
C LEU A 97 -4.23 -2.02 6.99
N LEU A 98 -4.40 -2.88 7.99
CA LEU A 98 -5.39 -3.96 7.96
C LEU A 98 -6.81 -3.42 7.73
N THR A 99 -7.17 -2.32 8.38
CA THR A 99 -8.46 -1.65 8.21
C THR A 99 -8.61 -1.11 6.78
N LEU A 100 -7.61 -0.38 6.30
CA LEU A 100 -7.61 0.19 4.94
C LEU A 100 -7.68 -0.87 3.84
N LEU A 101 -6.98 -2.00 4.02
CA LEU A 101 -7.05 -3.13 3.10
C LEU A 101 -8.42 -3.82 3.11
N ARG A 102 -9.04 -3.99 4.29
CA ARG A 102 -10.41 -4.52 4.41
C ARG A 102 -11.42 -3.60 3.74
N THR A 103 -11.29 -2.30 3.95
CA THR A 103 -12.10 -1.28 3.27
C THR A 103 -11.93 -1.42 1.76
N THR A 104 -10.70 -1.41 1.24
CA THR A 104 -10.43 -1.59 -0.20
C THR A 104 -11.06 -2.89 -0.74
N LYS A 105 -10.93 -4.00 0.01
CA LYS A 105 -11.54 -5.29 -0.34
C LYS A 105 -13.07 -5.24 -0.39
N SER A 106 -13.74 -4.60 0.57
CA SER A 106 -15.21 -4.52 0.58
C SER A 106 -15.73 -3.74 -0.63
N TRP A 107 -15.06 -2.65 -1.00
CA TRP A 107 -15.43 -1.84 -2.17
C TRP A 107 -15.28 -2.60 -3.48
N THR A 108 -14.25 -3.42 -3.58
CA THR A 108 -13.92 -4.19 -4.78
C THR A 108 -14.65 -5.54 -4.84
N SER A 109 -15.61 -5.79 -3.95
CA SER A 109 -16.46 -6.99 -3.91
C SER A 109 -17.88 -6.78 -4.40
N VAL A 110 -18.32 -5.52 -4.52
CA VAL A 110 -19.66 -5.17 -5.03
C VAL A 110 -19.65 -5.35 -6.55
N ASP A 111 -20.65 -6.06 -7.07
CA ASP A 111 -20.69 -6.64 -8.40
C ASP A 111 -20.29 -5.68 -9.53
N THR A 112 -19.25 -6.07 -10.27
CA THR A 112 -18.83 -5.55 -11.59
C THR A 112 -19.91 -5.66 -12.70
N SER A 113 -21.15 -6.03 -12.37
CA SER A 113 -22.28 -6.09 -13.29
C SER A 113 -23.09 -4.79 -13.36
N SER A 114 -22.84 -3.85 -12.44
CA SER A 114 -23.39 -2.50 -12.49
C SER A 114 -22.28 -1.49 -12.82
N GLU A 115 -22.06 -1.23 -14.11
CA GLU A 115 -21.13 -0.17 -14.59
C GLU A 115 -21.43 1.21 -13.97
N ALA A 116 -22.60 1.39 -13.34
CA ALA A 116 -23.02 2.63 -12.71
C ALA A 116 -22.38 2.93 -11.33
N GLU A 117 -21.84 1.95 -10.60
CA GLU A 117 -21.38 2.16 -9.21
C GLU A 117 -19.87 2.43 -9.05
N LEU A 118 -19.04 2.05 -10.03
CA LEU A 118 -17.61 2.44 -10.04
C LEU A 118 -17.42 3.96 -10.16
N ALA A 119 -18.43 4.68 -10.66
CA ALA A 119 -18.37 6.11 -10.90
C ALA A 119 -18.57 7.00 -9.65
N LEU A 120 -18.88 6.45 -8.46
CA LEU A 120 -19.54 7.23 -7.40
C LEU A 120 -18.98 7.07 -5.96
N ASN A 121 -17.72 6.65 -5.77
CA ASN A 121 -17.10 6.71 -4.44
C ASN A 121 -15.92 7.68 -4.42
N GLU A 122 -16.21 8.95 -4.11
CA GLU A 122 -15.24 10.04 -3.96
C GLU A 122 -14.16 9.74 -2.90
N ASN A 123 -14.43 8.83 -1.96
CA ASN A 123 -13.53 8.47 -0.85
C ASN A 123 -12.49 7.39 -1.20
N LEU A 124 -12.65 6.66 -2.32
CA LEU A 124 -11.73 5.58 -2.70
C LEU A 124 -10.28 6.08 -2.91
N PRO A 125 -10.04 7.24 -3.56
CA PRO A 125 -8.71 7.84 -3.66
C PRO A 125 -8.08 8.15 -2.30
N GLN A 126 -8.86 8.59 -1.31
CA GLN A 126 -8.34 8.92 0.02
C GLN A 126 -7.88 7.67 0.78
N VAL A 127 -8.64 6.56 0.69
CA VAL A 127 -8.24 5.26 1.25
C VAL A 127 -6.96 4.74 0.58
N SER A 128 -6.84 4.94 -0.74
CA SER A 128 -5.61 4.62 -1.48
C SER A 128 -4.41 5.42 -0.98
N ILE A 129 -4.54 6.74 -0.84
CA ILE A 129 -3.49 7.62 -0.31
C ILE A 129 -3.05 7.18 1.09
N ALA A 130 -3.99 6.91 1.99
CA ALA A 130 -3.65 6.43 3.32
C ALA A 130 -3.00 5.04 3.30
N THR A 131 -3.44 4.14 2.41
CA THR A 131 -2.81 2.83 2.25
C THR A 131 -1.36 2.97 1.81
N VAL A 132 -1.09 3.88 0.89
CA VAL A 132 0.25 4.21 0.41
C VAL A 132 1.13 4.72 1.55
N LEU A 133 0.68 5.76 2.27
CA LEU A 133 1.43 6.33 3.41
C LEU A 133 1.75 5.27 4.47
N VAL A 134 0.76 4.48 4.89
CA VAL A 134 0.98 3.46 5.92
C VAL A 134 1.89 2.33 5.42
N SER A 135 1.78 1.94 4.15
CA SER A 135 2.67 0.93 3.56
C SER A 135 4.12 1.42 3.46
N GLN A 136 4.33 2.70 3.16
CA GLN A 136 5.65 3.33 3.10
C GLN A 136 6.28 3.43 4.49
N MET A 137 5.54 3.92 5.50
CA MET A 137 5.99 3.93 6.89
C MET A 137 6.40 2.52 7.36
N LEU A 138 5.53 1.53 7.16
CA LEU A 138 5.83 0.14 7.53
C LEU A 138 7.05 -0.40 6.79
N SER A 139 7.21 -0.09 5.50
CA SER A 139 8.39 -0.48 4.73
C SER A 139 9.66 0.14 5.30
N ASN A 140 9.65 1.42 5.66
CA ASN A 140 10.79 2.12 6.26
C ASN A 140 11.17 1.48 7.60
N ILE A 141 10.19 1.27 8.48
CA ILE A 141 10.41 0.66 9.80
C ILE A 141 10.95 -0.77 9.64
N LEU A 142 10.35 -1.60 8.79
CA LEU A 142 10.81 -2.98 8.56
C LEU A 142 12.25 -3.03 8.03
N MET A 143 12.64 -2.10 7.16
CA MET A 143 14.02 -2.00 6.69
C MET A 143 14.99 -1.57 7.80
N ALA A 144 14.55 -0.68 8.69
CA ALA A 144 15.33 -0.31 9.88
C ALA A 144 15.48 -1.50 10.85
N GLU A 145 14.40 -2.25 11.13
CA GLU A 145 14.42 -3.49 11.93
C GLU A 145 15.35 -4.53 11.30
N GLN A 146 15.30 -4.70 9.97
CA GLN A 146 16.19 -5.60 9.24
C GLN A 146 17.66 -5.21 9.44
N THR A 147 17.98 -3.93 9.29
CA THR A 147 19.35 -3.40 9.46
C THR A 147 19.87 -3.60 10.89
N VAL A 148 19.03 -3.35 11.90
CA VAL A 148 19.37 -3.59 13.31
C VAL A 148 19.64 -5.07 13.53
N TRP A 149 18.73 -5.93 13.08
CA TRP A 149 18.87 -7.36 13.24
C TRP A 149 20.11 -7.91 12.54
N GLU A 150 20.44 -7.47 11.33
CA GLU A 150 21.64 -7.89 10.60
C GLU A 150 22.94 -7.57 11.37
N ASN A 151 22.98 -6.41 12.03
CA ASN A 151 24.14 -5.96 12.79
C ASN A 151 24.16 -6.46 14.25
N ALA A 152 23.08 -7.04 14.74
CA ALA A 152 23.00 -7.53 16.11
C ALA A 152 23.82 -8.82 16.32
N ILE A 153 24.51 -8.88 17.47
CA ILE A 153 25.25 -10.06 17.94
C ILE A 153 24.24 -11.14 18.37
N ASP A 154 23.19 -10.74 19.07
CA ASP A 154 22.09 -11.60 19.49
C ASP A 154 20.90 -11.42 18.54
N LYS A 155 20.63 -12.44 17.72
CA LYS A 155 19.54 -12.44 16.73
C LYS A 155 18.18 -12.72 17.34
N GLU A 156 18.10 -13.27 18.55
CA GLU A 156 16.84 -13.63 19.20
C GLU A 156 16.14 -12.39 19.78
N ASN A 157 16.91 -11.41 20.25
CA ASN A 157 16.39 -10.19 20.88
C ASN A 157 16.44 -8.94 19.99
N ALA A 158 16.89 -9.06 18.74
CA ALA A 158 17.09 -7.90 17.88
C ALA A 158 15.77 -7.38 17.28
N GLY A 159 15.12 -6.47 18.03
CA GLY A 159 14.25 -5.38 17.55
C GLY A 159 13.44 -5.65 16.27
N ARG A 160 12.51 -6.61 16.31
CA ARG A 160 11.62 -6.98 15.19
C ARG A 160 10.15 -6.96 15.62
N SER A 161 9.74 -5.91 16.32
CA SER A 161 8.40 -5.82 16.93
C SER A 161 7.31 -5.67 15.87
N ILE A 162 7.54 -4.85 14.85
CA ILE A 162 6.61 -4.65 13.73
C ILE A 162 6.54 -5.92 12.89
N LEU A 163 7.68 -6.50 12.51
CA LEU A 163 7.69 -7.76 11.78
C LEU A 163 6.97 -8.86 12.56
N GLY A 164 7.21 -8.96 13.87
CA GLY A 164 6.51 -9.88 14.76
C GLY A 164 5.00 -9.66 14.76
N THR A 165 4.57 -8.40 14.85
CA THR A 165 3.15 -8.02 14.86
C THR A 165 2.48 -8.36 13.53
N LEU A 166 3.09 -8.02 12.39
CA LEU A 166 2.56 -8.32 11.06
C LEU A 166 2.51 -9.84 10.80
N ARG A 167 3.44 -10.61 11.36
CA ARG A 167 3.42 -12.09 11.35
C ARG A 167 2.29 -12.65 12.21
N SER A 168 2.07 -12.08 13.40
CA SER A 168 1.03 -12.53 14.34
C SER A 168 -0.39 -12.05 13.99
N THR A 169 -0.52 -11.03 13.12
CA THR A 169 -1.80 -10.43 12.74
C THR A 169 -2.68 -11.47 12.03
N SER A 170 -3.53 -12.13 12.82
CA SER A 170 -4.63 -13.03 12.46
C SER A 170 -4.46 -13.79 11.14
N GLY A 171 -3.33 -14.46 10.90
CA GLY A 171 -3.11 -15.44 9.81
C GLY A 171 -3.49 -15.04 8.37
N ALA A 172 -3.92 -13.80 8.11
CA ALA A 172 -4.63 -13.40 6.90
C ALA A 172 -4.12 -12.05 6.34
N PHE A 173 -3.16 -11.40 7.02
CA PHE A 173 -2.65 -10.10 6.58
C PHE A 173 -1.99 -10.19 5.19
N VAL A 174 -1.13 -11.19 4.98
CA VAL A 174 -0.45 -11.42 3.69
C VAL A 174 -1.46 -11.79 2.60
N GLU A 175 -2.41 -12.67 2.92
CA GLU A 175 -3.48 -13.12 2.05
C GLU A 175 -4.38 -11.95 1.65
N LEU A 176 -4.63 -11.01 2.56
CA LEU A 176 -5.38 -9.80 2.29
C LEU A 176 -4.63 -8.85 1.35
N ILE A 177 -3.31 -8.70 1.50
CA ILE A 177 -2.48 -7.97 0.53
C ILE A 177 -2.63 -8.60 -0.86
N ILE A 178 -2.54 -9.93 -0.97
CA ILE A 178 -2.69 -10.65 -2.24
C ILE A 178 -4.10 -10.46 -2.84
N ASP A 179 -5.14 -10.54 -2.02
CA ASP A 179 -6.54 -10.33 -2.46
C ASP A 179 -6.75 -8.91 -2.98
N VAL A 180 -6.30 -7.88 -2.24
CA VAL A 180 -6.38 -6.49 -2.68
C VAL A 180 -5.57 -6.26 -3.96
N LEU A 181 -4.33 -6.75 -4.05
CA LEU A 181 -3.51 -6.63 -5.25
C LEU A 181 -4.19 -7.26 -6.48
N ARG A 182 -4.78 -8.45 -6.32
CA ARG A 182 -5.51 -9.13 -7.40
C ARG A 182 -6.69 -8.30 -7.89
N ARG A 183 -7.45 -7.71 -6.97
CA ARG A 183 -8.61 -6.86 -7.31
C ARG A 183 -8.18 -5.56 -7.98
N LEU A 184 -7.12 -4.93 -7.50
CA LEU A 184 -6.56 -3.73 -8.14
C LEU A 184 -6.00 -4.04 -9.53
N ASP A 185 -5.37 -5.20 -9.76
CA ASP A 185 -4.89 -5.61 -11.09
C ASP A 185 -6.05 -5.89 -12.06
N GLN A 186 -7.20 -6.38 -11.56
CA GLN A 186 -8.42 -6.55 -12.36
C GLN A 186 -9.11 -5.22 -12.71
N LEU A 187 -9.14 -4.28 -11.76
CA LEU A 187 -9.80 -2.98 -11.95
C LEU A 187 -8.97 -2.00 -12.77
N LEU A 188 -7.65 -2.16 -12.76
CA LEU A 188 -6.70 -1.25 -13.41
C LEU A 188 -5.83 -2.06 -14.38
N PRO A 189 -6.38 -2.44 -15.55
CA PRO A 189 -5.65 -3.19 -16.56
C PRO A 189 -4.43 -2.40 -17.04
N ARG A 190 -3.35 -3.12 -17.33
CA ARG A 190 -2.05 -2.55 -17.69
C ARG A 190 -2.09 -1.85 -19.03
N ILE A 191 -1.25 -0.83 -19.17
CA ILE A 191 -1.05 -0.11 -20.43
C ILE A 191 0.37 -0.40 -20.93
N GLN A 192 0.48 -1.07 -22.10
CA GLN A 192 1.75 -1.33 -22.79
C GLN A 192 1.83 -0.47 -24.06
N PHE A 193 2.92 0.28 -24.27
CA PHE A 193 3.13 1.00 -25.54
C PHE A 193 3.19 0.01 -26.72
N GLY A 194 2.41 0.25 -27.76
CA GLY A 194 2.52 -0.45 -29.06
C GLY A 194 1.45 -1.47 -29.40
N GLU A 195 0.59 -1.88 -28.47
CA GLU A 195 -0.60 -2.72 -28.77
C GLU A 195 -1.89 -2.10 -28.23
N ALA A 196 -2.37 -1.06 -28.92
CA ALA A 196 -3.81 -0.81 -28.97
C ALA A 196 -4.32 -1.32 -30.31
N LYS A 197 -4.81 -2.56 -30.34
CA LYS A 197 -5.69 -2.98 -31.43
C LYS A 197 -6.85 -3.84 -30.91
N PRO A 198 -7.97 -3.23 -30.51
CA PRO A 198 -9.25 -3.80 -30.88
C PRO A 198 -9.51 -3.38 -32.32
N ILE A 199 -9.44 -4.34 -33.26
CA ILE A 199 -10.13 -4.20 -34.53
C ILE A 199 -11.62 -4.25 -34.19
N VAL A 200 -12.20 -3.11 -33.85
CA VAL A 200 -13.65 -2.90 -33.92
C VAL A 200 -13.86 -1.92 -35.05
N THR A 201 -14.45 -2.47 -36.10
CA THR A 201 -14.85 -1.80 -37.33
C THR A 201 -15.49 -0.45 -37.03
N GLU A 202 -14.93 0.62 -37.60
CA GLU A 202 -15.46 1.97 -37.55
C GLU A 202 -16.86 2.02 -38.17
N ALA A 203 -17.89 2.04 -37.33
CA ALA A 203 -19.17 2.68 -37.60
C ALA A 203 -19.94 2.81 -36.29
N ASN A 204 -19.99 4.02 -35.75
CA ASN A 204 -20.75 4.45 -34.55
C ASN A 204 -20.07 4.23 -33.19
N ALA A 205 -19.04 5.03 -32.89
CA ALA A 205 -18.64 5.30 -31.50
C ALA A 205 -19.19 6.69 -31.09
N PRO A 206 -19.91 6.82 -29.95
CA PRO A 206 -20.22 8.12 -29.35
C PRO A 206 -18.94 8.81 -28.84
N PRO A 207 -18.97 10.13 -28.61
CA PRO A 207 -17.79 10.90 -28.23
C PRO A 207 -17.17 10.37 -26.93
N THR A 208 -15.85 10.30 -26.94
CA THR A 208 -14.95 9.74 -25.93
C THR A 208 -14.90 10.61 -24.67
N ASP A 209 -16.00 10.70 -23.93
CA ASP A 209 -16.01 11.08 -22.52
C ASP A 209 -16.31 9.85 -21.67
N LYS A 210 -15.47 8.81 -21.80
CA LYS A 210 -15.44 7.75 -20.79
C LYS A 210 -14.63 8.30 -19.63
N ALA A 211 -15.34 8.69 -18.57
CA ALA A 211 -14.82 8.94 -17.24
C ALA A 211 -14.17 7.65 -16.69
N SER A 212 -13.00 7.27 -17.22
CA SER A 212 -12.09 6.42 -16.46
C SER A 212 -11.68 7.25 -15.25
N LEU A 213 -12.01 6.77 -14.05
CA LEU A 213 -11.29 7.19 -12.84
C LEU A 213 -9.81 7.29 -13.21
N PRO A 214 -9.12 8.42 -12.95
CA PRO A 214 -7.73 8.53 -13.34
C PRO A 214 -7.00 7.35 -12.70
N ALA A 215 -6.47 6.44 -13.52
CA ALA A 215 -5.72 5.27 -13.06
C ALA A 215 -4.65 5.69 -12.02
N SER A 216 -4.17 6.93 -12.15
CA SER A 216 -3.27 7.66 -11.25
C SER A 216 -3.68 7.74 -9.79
N ARG A 217 -4.96 7.57 -9.45
CA ARG A 217 -5.42 7.61 -8.05
C ARG A 217 -5.11 6.33 -7.27
N PHE A 218 -4.76 5.23 -7.95
CA PHE A 218 -4.53 3.92 -7.34
C PHE A 218 -3.19 3.27 -7.72
N GLU A 219 -2.47 3.85 -8.69
CA GLU A 219 -1.20 3.33 -9.18
C GLU A 219 -0.19 3.08 -8.04
N LEU A 220 -0.02 4.07 -7.16
CA LEU A 220 0.94 3.96 -6.06
C LEU A 220 0.56 2.88 -5.03
N GLN A 221 -0.73 2.60 -4.86
CA GLN A 221 -1.22 1.58 -3.92
C GLN A 221 -0.76 0.18 -4.36
N LYS A 222 -0.91 -0.18 -5.63
CA LYS A 222 -0.40 -1.47 -6.16
C LYS A 222 1.10 -1.60 -5.91
N ARG A 223 1.86 -0.56 -6.29
CA ARG A 223 3.32 -0.52 -6.17
C ARG A 223 3.80 -0.74 -4.74
N ASP A 224 3.26 0.05 -3.79
CA ASP A 224 3.75 0.01 -2.41
C ASP A 224 3.30 -1.25 -1.66
N LEU A 225 2.14 -1.82 -2.00
CA LEU A 225 1.73 -3.14 -1.49
C LEU A 225 2.63 -4.26 -2.01
N VAL A 226 3.01 -4.24 -3.30
CA VAL A 226 3.98 -5.20 -3.87
C VAL A 226 5.33 -5.06 -3.18
N ARG A 227 5.81 -3.83 -2.95
CA ARG A 227 7.07 -3.57 -2.23
C ARG A 227 7.03 -4.11 -0.80
N LEU A 228 5.97 -3.79 -0.04
CA LEU A 228 5.80 -4.26 1.34
C LEU A 228 5.77 -5.79 1.40
N LEU A 229 5.05 -6.44 0.47
CA LEU A 229 5.04 -7.89 0.34
C LEU A 229 6.45 -8.46 0.12
N GLY A 230 7.24 -7.83 -0.74
CA GLY A 230 8.63 -8.24 -1.00
C GLY A 230 9.51 -8.19 0.25
N ILE A 231 9.33 -7.18 1.09
CA ILE A 231 10.03 -7.06 2.38
C ILE A 231 9.60 -8.18 3.33
N LEU A 232 8.29 -8.42 3.47
CA LEU A 232 7.75 -9.42 4.39
C LEU A 232 8.16 -10.86 4.04
N VAL A 233 8.26 -11.16 2.74
CA VAL A 233 8.59 -12.51 2.23
C VAL A 233 10.08 -12.85 2.41
N HIS A 234 10.94 -11.87 2.59
CA HIS A 234 12.39 -12.07 2.57
C HIS A 234 12.87 -13.04 3.65
N ASP A 235 13.47 -14.16 3.21
CA ASP A 235 14.04 -15.22 4.07
C ASP A 235 13.05 -15.78 5.11
N ASP A 236 11.75 -15.81 4.78
CA ASP A 236 10.68 -16.36 5.61
C ASP A 236 9.89 -17.46 4.87
N PRO A 237 10.22 -18.75 5.10
CA PRO A 237 9.53 -19.86 4.45
C PRO A 237 8.04 -19.95 4.75
N SER A 238 7.60 -19.49 5.93
CA SER A 238 6.18 -19.51 6.33
C SER A 238 5.39 -18.49 5.51
N ILE A 239 5.90 -17.27 5.39
CA ILE A 239 5.26 -16.24 4.56
C ILE A 239 5.34 -16.62 3.08
N GLN A 240 6.47 -17.15 2.60
CA GLN A 240 6.60 -17.64 1.23
C GLN A 240 5.54 -18.71 0.89
N ALA A 241 5.29 -19.66 1.80
CA ALA A 241 4.26 -20.68 1.64
C ALA A 241 2.85 -20.09 1.59
N ARG A 242 2.54 -19.15 2.49
CA ARG A 242 1.25 -18.46 2.51
C ARG A 242 0.99 -17.67 1.23
N VAL A 243 1.99 -16.94 0.72
CA VAL A 243 1.87 -16.24 -0.57
C VAL A 243 1.62 -17.22 -1.70
N ARG A 244 2.32 -18.37 -1.72
CA ARG A 244 2.09 -19.42 -2.71
C ARG A 244 0.66 -19.97 -2.65
N GLU A 245 0.20 -20.34 -1.46
CA GLU A 245 -1.15 -20.91 -1.24
C GLU A 245 -2.26 -19.91 -1.62
N ALA A 246 -2.01 -18.61 -1.44
CA ALA A 246 -2.90 -17.55 -1.89
C ALA A 246 -2.83 -17.26 -3.40
N GLY A 247 -2.05 -18.00 -4.19
CA GLY A 247 -1.83 -17.77 -5.62
C GLY A 247 -1.06 -16.47 -5.92
N GLY A 248 -0.27 -16.00 -4.96
CA GLY A 248 0.47 -14.74 -5.06
C GLY A 248 1.71 -14.81 -5.94
N VAL A 249 2.31 -16.00 -6.13
CA VAL A 249 3.50 -16.16 -7.00
C VAL A 249 3.16 -15.78 -8.45
N GLN A 250 2.06 -16.31 -8.99
CA GLN A 250 1.60 -16.03 -10.34
C GLN A 250 1.15 -14.57 -10.50
N LEU A 251 0.48 -14.03 -9.46
CA LEU A 251 0.08 -12.62 -9.44
C LEU A 251 1.30 -11.70 -9.55
N VAL A 252 2.31 -11.88 -8.70
CA VAL A 252 3.55 -11.08 -8.71
C VAL A 252 4.32 -11.26 -10.01
N LEU A 253 4.40 -12.49 -10.54
CA LEU A 253 4.99 -12.74 -11.86
C LEU A 253 4.27 -11.95 -12.95
N GLY A 254 2.94 -11.90 -12.90
CA GLY A 254 2.14 -11.05 -13.77
C GLY A 254 2.59 -9.59 -13.70
N LEU A 255 2.73 -9.04 -12.49
CA LEU A 255 3.11 -7.63 -12.25
C LEU A 255 4.55 -7.28 -12.69
N CYS A 256 5.34 -8.25 -13.16
CA CYS A 256 6.67 -8.01 -13.74
C CYS A 256 6.60 -7.50 -15.21
N ALA A 257 5.42 -7.47 -15.83
CA ALA A 257 5.22 -6.83 -17.12
C ALA A 257 5.36 -5.29 -17.01
N ILE A 258 5.70 -4.64 -18.12
CA ILE A 258 5.71 -3.17 -18.20
C ILE A 258 4.27 -2.66 -18.04
N ASP A 259 4.12 -1.63 -17.20
CA ASP A 259 2.88 -0.89 -17.02
C ASP A 259 3.23 0.60 -16.98
N GLU A 260 2.94 1.32 -18.05
CA GLU A 260 3.27 2.75 -18.18
C GLU A 260 2.46 3.62 -17.23
N SER A 261 1.29 3.14 -16.80
CA SER A 261 0.53 3.81 -15.74
C SER A 261 1.23 3.70 -14.40
N ASN A 262 2.07 2.69 -14.16
CA ASN A 262 2.72 2.51 -12.87
C ASN A 262 4.24 2.35 -13.01
N PRO A 263 4.96 3.47 -13.26
CA PRO A 263 6.40 3.46 -13.24
C PRO A 263 6.87 2.90 -11.90
N PHE A 264 7.80 1.94 -11.91
CA PHE A 264 8.36 1.22 -10.76
C PHE A 264 7.61 -0.02 -10.25
N ILE A 265 6.37 -0.32 -10.69
CA ILE A 265 5.71 -1.56 -10.24
C ILE A 265 6.51 -2.81 -10.64
N ARG A 266 7.09 -2.79 -11.84
CA ARG A 266 7.88 -3.91 -12.38
C ARG A 266 9.09 -4.19 -11.49
N GLU A 267 9.83 -3.16 -11.10
CA GLU A 267 11.04 -3.27 -10.30
C GLU A 267 10.72 -3.84 -8.92
N HIS A 268 9.64 -3.37 -8.30
CA HIS A 268 9.16 -3.93 -7.04
C HIS A 268 8.63 -5.36 -7.19
N ALA A 269 7.93 -5.67 -8.29
CA ALA A 269 7.47 -7.03 -8.57
C ALA A 269 8.64 -8.00 -8.77
N LEU A 270 9.69 -7.59 -9.48
CA LEU A 270 10.92 -8.38 -9.66
C LEU A 270 11.64 -8.60 -8.33
N PHE A 271 11.74 -7.57 -7.48
CA PHE A 271 12.28 -7.69 -6.13
C PHE A 271 11.48 -8.68 -5.29
N THR A 272 10.15 -8.57 -5.30
CA THR A 272 9.25 -9.47 -4.56
C THR A 272 9.32 -10.89 -5.09
N LEU A 273 9.37 -11.08 -6.41
CA LEU A 273 9.55 -12.39 -7.04
C LEU A 273 10.89 -13.02 -6.65
N ARG A 274 11.99 -12.27 -6.69
CA ARG A 274 13.30 -12.75 -6.21
C ARG A 274 13.19 -13.28 -4.79
N ASN A 275 12.56 -12.53 -3.89
CA ASN A 275 12.43 -12.92 -2.49
C ASN A 275 11.49 -14.13 -2.30
N LEU A 276 10.44 -14.27 -3.12
CA LEU A 276 9.56 -15.45 -3.13
C LEU A 276 10.30 -16.73 -3.56
N LEU A 277 11.26 -16.61 -4.47
CA LEU A 277 12.01 -17.76 -5.01
C LEU A 277 13.28 -18.08 -4.21
N TYR A 278 13.75 -17.14 -3.40
CA TYR A 278 14.98 -17.28 -2.62
C TYR A 278 14.87 -18.45 -1.63
N LYS A 279 15.73 -19.46 -1.82
CA LYS A 279 15.78 -20.72 -1.03
C LYS A 279 14.42 -21.47 -0.95
N ASN A 280 13.55 -21.32 -1.94
CA ASN A 280 12.22 -21.93 -1.94
C ASN A 280 11.97 -22.78 -3.20
N PRO A 281 12.26 -24.09 -3.18
CA PRO A 281 12.12 -24.96 -4.36
C PRO A 281 10.66 -25.13 -4.81
N ASP A 282 9.70 -25.04 -3.89
CA ASP A 282 8.28 -25.16 -4.23
C ASP A 282 7.79 -23.96 -5.03
N ASN A 283 8.23 -22.75 -4.67
CA ASN A 283 7.92 -21.55 -5.44
C ASN A 283 8.68 -21.54 -6.78
N GLN A 284 9.92 -22.05 -6.81
CA GLN A 284 10.69 -22.19 -8.07
C GLN A 284 10.01 -23.13 -9.06
N ARG A 285 9.44 -24.25 -8.59
CA ARG A 285 8.70 -25.19 -9.43
C ARG A 285 7.52 -24.54 -10.14
N ILE A 286 6.78 -23.68 -9.45
CA ILE A 286 5.66 -22.94 -10.07
C ILE A 286 6.13 -22.11 -11.26
N VAL A 287 7.26 -21.41 -11.13
CA VAL A 287 7.79 -20.60 -12.24
C VAL A 287 8.30 -21.48 -13.38
N GLN A 288 8.93 -22.61 -13.08
CA GLN A 288 9.37 -23.58 -14.09
C GLN A 288 8.20 -24.17 -14.88
N GLU A 289 7.09 -24.46 -14.21
CA GLU A 289 5.85 -24.94 -14.85
C GLU A 289 5.17 -23.87 -15.73
N MET A 290 5.57 -22.60 -15.57
CA MET A 290 5.08 -21.47 -16.37
C MET A 290 6.04 -21.04 -17.49
N GLU A 291 7.12 -21.80 -17.74
CA GLU A 291 8.03 -21.48 -18.84
C GLU A 291 7.27 -21.46 -20.19
N PRO A 292 7.46 -20.41 -21.01
CA PRO A 292 6.76 -20.31 -22.29
C PRO A 292 7.09 -21.51 -23.17
N MET A 293 6.08 -22.26 -23.61
CA MET A 293 6.28 -23.36 -24.55
C MET A 293 6.56 -22.88 -25.99
N GLY A 294 6.37 -21.58 -26.26
CA GLY A 294 6.48 -21.02 -27.59
C GLY A 294 5.88 -19.61 -27.75
N LYS A 295 5.99 -19.03 -28.95
CA LYS A 295 5.27 -17.82 -29.37
C LYS A 295 4.10 -18.19 -30.28
N ILE A 296 2.94 -17.58 -30.05
CA ILE A 296 1.78 -17.72 -30.94
C ILE A 296 2.05 -16.82 -32.16
N ASP A 297 2.00 -17.39 -33.36
CA ASP A 297 2.13 -16.63 -34.61
C ASP A 297 0.83 -15.90 -34.98
N GLU A 298 0.87 -15.07 -36.02
CA GLU A 298 -0.28 -14.28 -36.51
C GLU A 298 -1.49 -15.14 -36.90
N ASN A 299 -1.31 -16.46 -37.06
CA ASN A 299 -2.36 -17.41 -37.39
C ASN A 299 -2.88 -18.19 -36.18
N GLY A 300 -2.43 -17.84 -34.96
CA GLY A 300 -2.83 -18.53 -33.74
C GLY A 300 -2.10 -19.84 -33.48
N ILE A 301 -1.00 -20.14 -34.19
CA ILE A 301 -0.25 -21.40 -34.04
C ILE A 301 0.90 -21.20 -33.06
N LEU A 302 0.98 -22.07 -32.05
CA LEU A 302 2.10 -22.12 -31.11
C LEU A 302 3.37 -22.60 -31.85
N ARG A 303 4.34 -21.71 -32.02
CA ARG A 303 5.68 -22.04 -32.53
C ARG A 303 6.64 -22.14 -31.36
N GLY A 304 7.56 -23.11 -31.41
CA GLY A 304 8.67 -23.19 -30.44
C GLY A 304 9.44 -21.86 -30.36
N ILE A 305 10.09 -21.63 -29.21
CA ILE A 305 10.86 -20.41 -28.91
C ILE A 305 11.95 -20.17 -29.97
#